data_AF-A0A7X7FI76-F1
#
_entry.id   AF-A0A7X7FI76-F1
#
_cell.length_a   1.000
_cell.length_b   1.000
_cell.length_c   1.000
_cell.angle_alpha   90.00
_cell.angle_beta   90.00
_cell.angle_gamma   90.00
#
_symmetry.space_group_name_H-M   'P 1'
#
loop_
_entity.id
_entity.type
_entity.pdbx_description
1 polymer ?
#
loop_
_entity_poly.entity_id
_entity_poly.type
_entity_poly.pdbx_seq_one_letter_code
_entity_poly.pdbx_strand_id
1 'polypeptide(L)'
;MNESQSLPGEDDLAAANRLREAHDHIREDLSRVIVGQDQVVEQLLIALFAGGHCIIEGVPGLAKTLMISTLARSLSLSFSRIQFTPDLMPSDITGTEVIQEDRATGTRSFKFLRGPVFANVVLADEINRTPPKTQAALLEAMQERQVTAGGTRHPLEPPFFVLATQNPIEQEGTYPLPEAQQDRFMFKV
;
A
#
# COMPACT_ATOMS: atom_id res chain seq x y z
N MET A 1 -17.04 -8.01 39.36
CA MET A 1 -17.66 -8.53 38.13
C MET A 1 -16.54 -9.19 37.34
N ASN A 2 -16.54 -10.52 37.28
CA ASN A 2 -15.51 -11.29 36.56
C ASN A 2 -15.80 -11.19 35.06
N GLU A 3 -14.90 -10.59 34.31
CA GLU A 3 -14.83 -10.74 32.86
C GLU A 3 -14.32 -12.14 32.56
N SER A 4 -15.23 -13.07 32.30
CA SER A 4 -14.92 -14.37 31.73
C SER A 4 -14.42 -14.18 30.30
N GLN A 5 -13.10 -14.09 30.14
CA GLN A 5 -12.42 -14.36 28.87
C GLN A 5 -12.81 -15.77 28.41
N SER A 6 -13.66 -15.87 27.38
CA SER A 6 -13.93 -17.12 26.71
C SER A 6 -12.65 -17.61 26.03
N LEU A 7 -12.20 -18.82 26.38
CA LEU A 7 -11.11 -19.50 25.68
C LEU A 7 -11.44 -19.60 24.18
N PRO A 8 -10.47 -19.45 23.26
CA PRO A 8 -10.71 -19.60 21.83
C PRO A 8 -11.34 -20.95 21.53
N GLY A 9 -12.36 -20.99 20.66
CA GLY A 9 -13.02 -22.23 20.27
C GLY A 9 -12.11 -23.13 19.42
N GLU A 10 -12.45 -24.41 19.26
CA GLU A 10 -11.71 -25.33 18.37
C GLU A 10 -11.57 -24.79 16.93
N ASP A 11 -12.57 -24.03 16.46
CA ASP A 11 -12.55 -23.34 15.16
C ASP A 11 -11.51 -22.21 15.09
N ASP A 12 -11.30 -21.47 16.18
CA ASP A 12 -10.29 -20.40 16.24
C ASP A 12 -8.88 -20.98 16.17
N LEU A 13 -8.66 -22.12 16.87
CA LEU A 13 -7.39 -22.83 16.84
C LEU A 13 -7.09 -23.39 15.44
N ALA A 14 -8.09 -23.95 14.77
CA ALA A 14 -7.97 -24.43 13.39
C ALA A 14 -7.71 -23.28 12.39
N ALA A 15 -8.36 -22.13 12.57
CA ALA A 15 -8.09 -20.93 11.77
C ALA A 15 -6.66 -20.40 11.99
N ALA A 16 -6.20 -20.34 13.24
CA ALA A 16 -4.84 -19.91 13.58
C ALA A 16 -3.77 -20.83 12.98
N ASN A 17 -4.01 -22.15 12.98
CA ASN A 17 -3.09 -23.10 12.36
C ASN A 17 -3.00 -22.93 10.83
N ARG A 18 -4.15 -22.74 10.15
CA ARG A 18 -4.16 -22.46 8.70
C ARG A 18 -3.44 -21.15 8.36
N LEU A 19 -3.59 -20.12 9.18
CA LEU A 19 -2.87 -18.86 9.01
C LEU A 19 -1.35 -19.06 9.16
N ARG A 20 -0.93 -19.85 10.17
CA ARG A 20 0.48 -20.18 10.39
C ARG A 20 1.09 -20.94 9.21
N GLU A 21 0.39 -21.95 8.71
CA GLU A 21 0.84 -22.71 7.54
C GLU A 21 0.95 -21.82 6.29
N ALA A 22 -0.03 -20.96 6.04
CA ALA A 22 0.02 -20.00 4.94
C ALA A 22 1.19 -19.02 5.10
N HIS A 23 1.39 -18.49 6.31
CA HIS A 23 2.52 -17.62 6.65
C HIS A 23 3.87 -18.29 6.35
N ASP A 24 4.06 -19.54 6.81
CA ASP A 24 5.31 -20.26 6.63
C ASP A 24 5.59 -20.54 5.15
N HIS A 25 4.57 -20.90 4.36
CA HIS A 25 4.71 -21.06 2.91
C HIS A 25 5.10 -19.75 2.20
N ILE A 26 4.46 -18.63 2.54
CA ILE A 26 4.79 -17.33 1.94
C ILE A 26 6.22 -16.93 2.29
N ARG A 27 6.63 -17.13 3.55
CA ARG A 27 7.99 -16.84 4.00
C ARG A 27 9.03 -17.70 3.26
N GLU A 28 8.76 -18.98 3.08
CA GLU A 28 9.63 -19.86 2.29
C GLU A 28 9.77 -19.37 0.84
N ASP A 29 8.67 -19.02 0.17
CA ASP A 29 8.70 -18.50 -1.20
C ASP A 29 9.49 -17.19 -1.30
N LEU A 30 9.34 -16.30 -0.31
CA LEU A 30 10.06 -15.02 -0.27
C LEU A 30 11.56 -15.21 -0.03
N SER A 31 11.96 -16.13 0.86
CA SER A 31 13.38 -16.40 1.17
C SER A 31 14.19 -16.94 -0.01
N ARG A 32 13.53 -17.52 -1.03
CA ARG A 32 14.18 -17.96 -2.28
C ARG A 32 14.66 -16.80 -3.14
N VAL A 33 14.03 -15.64 -2.99
CA VAL A 33 14.30 -14.45 -3.82
C VAL A 33 14.99 -13.35 -3.01
N ILE A 34 14.70 -13.27 -1.71
CA ILE A 34 15.15 -12.21 -0.81
C ILE A 34 16.09 -12.82 0.23
N VAL A 35 17.36 -12.44 0.20
CA VAL A 35 18.37 -12.97 1.11
C VAL A 35 18.67 -11.94 2.21
N GLY A 36 18.64 -12.38 3.47
CA GLY A 36 19.08 -11.58 4.62
C GLY A 36 18.14 -10.46 5.07
N GLN A 37 16.83 -10.57 4.78
CA GLN A 37 15.80 -9.58 5.14
C GLN A 37 14.60 -10.20 5.87
N ASP A 38 14.83 -11.27 6.64
CA ASP A 38 13.75 -12.04 7.28
C ASP A 38 12.87 -11.18 8.20
N GLN A 39 13.48 -10.28 8.97
CA GLN A 39 12.75 -9.37 9.85
C GLN A 39 11.84 -8.39 9.09
N VAL A 40 12.32 -7.89 7.94
CA VAL A 40 11.53 -6.98 7.10
C VAL A 40 10.34 -7.74 6.51
N VAL A 41 10.57 -8.96 6.00
CA VAL A 41 9.51 -9.82 5.46
C VAL A 41 8.44 -10.08 6.52
N GLU A 42 8.84 -10.42 7.75
CA GLU A 42 7.93 -10.64 8.87
C GLU A 42 7.07 -9.40 9.15
N GLN A 43 7.67 -8.21 9.25
CA GLN A 43 6.95 -6.95 9.48
C GLN A 43 5.97 -6.62 8.35
N LEU A 44 6.34 -6.89 7.09
CA LEU A 44 5.44 -6.70 5.95
C LEU A 44 4.24 -7.64 6.00
N LEU A 45 4.45 -8.91 6.36
CA LEU A 45 3.37 -9.90 6.50
C LEU A 45 2.43 -9.52 7.65
N ILE A 46 2.98 -9.13 8.81
CA ILE A 46 2.19 -8.66 9.95
C ILE A 46 1.33 -7.46 9.54
N ALA A 47 1.92 -6.45 8.91
CA ALA A 47 1.17 -5.27 8.48
C ALA A 47 0.09 -5.61 7.46
N LEU A 48 0.40 -6.46 6.46
CA LEU A 48 -0.56 -6.87 5.46
C LEU A 48 -1.77 -7.59 6.08
N PHE A 49 -1.53 -8.55 6.98
CA PHE A 49 -2.60 -9.32 7.63
C PHE A 49 -3.38 -8.50 8.65
N ALA A 50 -2.74 -7.55 9.33
CA ALA A 50 -3.40 -6.61 10.23
C ALA A 50 -4.07 -5.43 9.49
N GLY A 51 -3.93 -5.35 8.16
CA GLY A 51 -4.46 -4.27 7.34
C GLY A 51 -3.80 -2.91 7.59
N GLY A 52 -2.57 -2.90 8.10
CA GLY A 52 -1.72 -1.73 8.25
C GLY A 52 -0.88 -1.43 7.01
N HIS A 53 -0.03 -0.41 7.11
CA HIS A 53 0.89 0.03 6.07
C HIS A 53 2.30 0.14 6.64
N CYS A 54 3.34 0.10 5.79
CA CYS A 54 4.72 0.22 6.24
C CYS A 54 5.44 1.37 5.54
N ILE A 55 6.41 1.95 6.23
CA ILE A 55 7.34 2.93 5.65
C ILE A 55 8.78 2.46 5.87
N ILE A 56 9.60 2.48 4.82
CA ILE A 56 11.02 2.10 4.89
C ILE A 56 11.89 3.34 4.72
N GLU A 57 12.74 3.60 5.71
CA GLU A 57 13.81 4.59 5.62
C GLU A 57 15.10 3.89 5.21
N GLY A 58 15.63 4.20 4.03
CA GLY A 58 16.92 3.63 3.67
C GLY A 58 17.32 3.88 2.24
N VAL A 59 18.63 3.78 2.01
CA VAL A 59 19.27 4.00 0.71
C VAL A 59 18.69 3.09 -0.39
N PRO A 60 18.69 3.56 -1.66
CA PRO A 60 18.34 2.73 -2.80
C PRO A 60 19.14 1.42 -2.84
N GLY A 61 18.52 0.34 -3.32
CA GLY A 61 19.22 -0.93 -3.58
C GLY A 61 18.96 -2.06 -2.59
N LEU A 62 18.11 -1.89 -1.57
CA LEU A 62 17.70 -2.95 -0.63
C LEU A 62 16.70 -3.97 -1.21
N ALA A 63 16.67 -4.14 -2.53
CA ALA A 63 15.72 -5.01 -3.24
C ALA A 63 14.24 -4.80 -2.86
N LYS A 64 13.84 -3.62 -2.33
CA LYS A 64 12.48 -3.30 -1.84
C LYS A 64 11.42 -3.59 -2.90
N THR A 65 11.66 -3.17 -4.15
CA THR A 65 10.78 -3.44 -5.29
C THR A 65 10.64 -4.93 -5.59
N LEU A 66 11.74 -5.69 -5.53
CA LEU A 66 11.71 -7.13 -5.74
C LEU A 66 10.95 -7.83 -4.61
N MET A 67 11.17 -7.41 -3.38
CA MET A 67 10.51 -7.94 -2.19
C MET A 67 9.00 -7.75 -2.27
N ILE A 68 8.54 -6.52 -2.46
CA ILE A 68 7.11 -6.22 -2.46
C ILE A 68 6.36 -6.81 -3.66
N SER A 69 7.00 -6.82 -4.84
CA SER A 69 6.41 -7.44 -6.03
C SER A 69 6.36 -8.96 -5.91
N THR A 70 7.33 -9.59 -5.24
CA THR A 70 7.31 -11.04 -4.97
C THR A 70 6.22 -11.37 -3.96
N LEU A 71 6.07 -10.58 -2.89
CA LEU A 71 4.98 -10.75 -1.93
C LEU A 71 3.61 -10.67 -2.60
N ALA A 72 3.38 -9.66 -3.44
CA ALA A 72 2.13 -9.52 -4.18
C ALA A 72 1.87 -10.74 -5.08
N ARG A 73 2.87 -11.22 -5.81
CA ARG A 73 2.74 -12.42 -6.66
C ARG A 73 2.44 -13.69 -5.86
N SER A 74 3.15 -13.93 -4.76
CA SER A 74 2.93 -15.11 -3.89
C SER A 74 1.52 -15.17 -3.34
N LEU A 75 0.88 -14.01 -3.16
CA LEU A 75 -0.49 -13.88 -2.67
C LEU A 75 -1.53 -13.68 -3.78
N SER A 76 -1.13 -13.72 -5.06
CA SER A 76 -2.01 -13.42 -6.21
C SER A 76 -2.70 -12.05 -6.13
N LEU A 77 -2.01 -11.07 -5.56
CA LEU A 77 -2.47 -9.70 -5.37
C LEU A 77 -2.02 -8.82 -6.53
N SER A 78 -2.86 -7.85 -6.91
CA SER A 78 -2.45 -6.82 -7.87
C SER A 78 -1.37 -5.91 -7.27
N PHE A 79 -0.38 -5.57 -8.09
CA PHE A 79 0.76 -4.76 -7.70
C PHE A 79 0.84 -3.49 -8.54
N SER A 80 1.12 -2.38 -7.88
CA SER A 80 1.36 -1.08 -8.52
C SER A 80 2.53 -0.37 -7.87
N ARG A 81 3.30 0.37 -8.68
CA ARG A 81 4.41 1.20 -8.22
C ARG A 81 4.14 2.64 -8.62
N ILE A 82 4.26 3.53 -7.64
CA ILE A 82 4.16 4.98 -7.81
C ILE A 82 5.52 5.55 -7.43
N GLN A 83 6.19 6.17 -8.38
CA GLN A 83 7.39 6.95 -8.12
C GLN A 83 6.96 8.37 -7.77
N PHE A 84 7.28 8.83 -6.58
CA PHE A 84 6.98 10.19 -6.17
C PHE A 84 8.05 11.12 -6.76
N THR A 85 7.59 12.07 -7.58
CA THR A 85 8.42 13.10 -8.20
C THR A 85 7.88 14.49 -7.82
N PRO A 86 8.70 15.56 -7.96
CA PRO A 86 8.27 16.91 -7.60
C PRO A 86 7.05 17.43 -8.38
N ASP A 87 6.81 16.90 -9.57
CA ASP A 87 5.74 17.25 -10.50
C ASP A 87 4.51 16.34 -10.39
N LEU A 88 4.57 15.27 -9.59
CA LEU A 88 3.46 14.33 -9.43
C LEU A 88 2.24 15.04 -8.82
N MET A 89 1.08 14.91 -9.46
CA MET A 89 -0.17 15.49 -8.99
C MET A 89 -1.01 14.47 -8.21
N PRO A 90 -1.92 14.92 -7.31
CA PRO A 90 -2.85 14.03 -6.61
C PRO A 90 -3.63 13.10 -7.54
N SER A 91 -4.10 13.61 -8.68
CA SER A 91 -4.86 12.85 -9.68
C SER A 91 -4.04 11.76 -10.37
N ASP A 92 -2.71 11.88 -10.40
CA ASP A 92 -1.84 10.85 -10.97
C ASP A 92 -1.74 9.63 -10.04
N ILE A 93 -2.11 9.79 -8.76
CA ILE A 93 -2.20 8.71 -7.75
C ILE A 93 -3.62 8.15 -7.70
N THR A 94 -4.59 9.05 -7.53
CA THR A 94 -5.98 8.69 -7.25
C THR A 94 -6.77 8.38 -8.52
N GLY A 95 -6.38 8.92 -9.66
CA GLY A 95 -7.12 8.82 -10.92
C GLY A 95 -7.76 10.14 -11.33
N THR A 96 -8.35 10.15 -12.52
CA THR A 96 -8.89 11.36 -13.14
C THR A 96 -10.20 11.08 -13.87
N GLU A 97 -11.06 12.08 -13.94
CA GLU A 97 -12.27 12.02 -14.76
C GLU A 97 -11.98 12.59 -16.14
N VAL A 98 -12.24 11.79 -17.17
CA VAL A 98 -12.09 12.20 -18.57
C VAL A 98 -13.46 12.25 -19.23
N ILE A 99 -13.64 13.24 -20.11
CA ILE A 99 -14.82 13.28 -20.99
C ILE A 99 -14.57 12.30 -22.13
N GLN A 100 -15.40 11.26 -22.21
CA GLN A 100 -15.43 10.35 -23.33
C GLN A 100 -16.63 10.69 -24.21
N GLU A 101 -16.37 10.88 -25.51
CA GLU A 101 -17.41 11.06 -26.52
C GLU A 101 -17.63 9.72 -27.23
N ASP A 102 -18.87 9.25 -27.21
CA ASP A 102 -19.27 8.09 -27.99
C ASP A 102 -19.31 8.46 -29.48
N ARG A 103 -18.43 7.86 -30.28
CA ARG A 103 -18.31 8.13 -31.71
C ARG A 103 -19.56 7.77 -32.52
N ALA A 104 -20.41 6.87 -32.02
CA ALA A 104 -21.62 6.46 -32.70
C ALA A 104 -22.82 7.38 -32.39
N THR A 105 -22.86 7.96 -31.19
CA THR A 105 -24.03 8.75 -30.72
C THR A 105 -23.75 10.24 -30.52
N GLY A 106 -22.48 10.66 -30.49
CA GLY A 106 -22.05 12.02 -30.15
C GLY A 106 -22.24 12.39 -28.69
N THR A 107 -22.65 11.44 -27.85
CA THR A 107 -22.94 11.68 -26.42
C THR A 107 -21.64 11.82 -25.65
N ARG A 108 -21.52 12.89 -24.85
CA ARG A 108 -20.41 13.09 -23.92
C ARG A 108 -20.76 12.53 -22.54
N SER A 109 -19.91 11.66 -22.03
CA SER A 109 -20.03 11.11 -20.67
C SER A 109 -18.73 11.29 -19.91
N PHE A 110 -18.81 11.58 -18.60
CA PHE A 110 -17.65 11.53 -17.73
C PHE A 110 -17.33 10.07 -17.39
N LYS A 111 -16.07 9.68 -17.58
CA LYS A 111 -15.55 8.36 -17.22
C LYS A 111 -14.37 8.53 -16.27
N PHE A 112 -14.46 7.86 -15.13
CA PHE A 112 -13.35 7.80 -14.19
C PHE A 112 -12.29 6.79 -14.66
N LEU A 113 -11.06 7.26 -14.79
CA LEU A 113 -9.87 6.43 -15.01
C LEU A 113 -9.18 6.24 -13.66
N ARG A 114 -9.17 4.99 -13.20
CA ARG A 114 -8.54 4.59 -11.93
C ARG A 114 -7.04 4.87 -11.98
N GLY A 115 -6.55 5.56 -10.95
CA GLY A 115 -5.12 5.77 -10.75
C GLY A 115 -4.39 4.51 -10.22
N PRO A 116 -3.06 4.57 -10.12
CA PRO A 116 -2.24 3.46 -9.65
C PRO A 116 -2.48 3.04 -8.20
N VAL A 117 -3.19 3.84 -7.40
CA VAL A 117 -3.59 3.46 -6.03
C VAL A 117 -4.63 2.33 -6.01
N PHE A 118 -5.32 2.06 -7.11
CA PHE A 118 -6.26 0.94 -7.24
C PHE A 118 -5.54 -0.38 -7.54
N ALA A 119 -4.69 -0.80 -6.61
CA ALA A 119 -4.09 -2.12 -6.56
C ALA A 119 -4.09 -2.62 -5.11
N ASN A 120 -3.98 -3.93 -4.91
CA ASN A 120 -3.94 -4.51 -3.57
C ASN A 120 -2.63 -4.15 -2.84
N VAL A 121 -1.53 -4.08 -3.58
CA VAL A 121 -0.21 -3.76 -3.05
C VAL A 121 0.37 -2.58 -3.83
N VAL A 122 0.63 -1.47 -3.14
CA VAL A 122 1.19 -0.25 -3.72
C VAL A 122 2.57 0.04 -3.13
N LEU A 123 3.58 0.12 -3.98
CA LEU A 123 4.89 0.68 -3.62
C LEU A 123 4.90 2.17 -3.91
N ALA A 124 4.97 3.01 -2.88
CA ALA A 124 5.10 4.45 -2.98
C ALA A 124 6.57 4.86 -2.75
N ASP A 125 7.32 4.95 -3.84
CA ASP A 125 8.77 5.16 -3.79
C ASP A 125 9.10 6.65 -3.65
N GLU A 126 9.98 6.98 -2.71
CA GLU A 126 10.48 8.33 -2.43
C GLU A 126 9.36 9.34 -2.11
N ILE A 127 8.42 8.94 -1.24
CA ILE A 127 7.23 9.73 -0.87
C ILE A 127 7.57 11.18 -0.47
N ASN A 128 8.77 11.39 0.08
CA ASN A 128 9.28 12.69 0.47
C ASN A 128 9.74 13.57 -0.69
N ARG A 129 9.67 13.16 -1.97
CA ARG A 129 10.06 13.98 -3.13
C ARG A 129 8.92 14.77 -3.78
N THR A 130 7.71 14.68 -3.24
CA THR A 130 6.54 15.41 -3.75
C THR A 130 6.00 16.37 -2.68
N PRO A 131 5.31 17.47 -3.06
CA PRO A 131 4.70 18.38 -2.10
C PRO A 131 3.64 17.71 -1.19
N PRO A 132 3.37 18.26 0.01
CA PRO A 132 2.44 17.67 0.98
C PRO A 132 1.03 17.39 0.44
N LYS A 133 0.56 18.17 -0.55
CA LYS A 133 -0.76 17.96 -1.18
C LYS A 133 -0.85 16.62 -1.91
N THR A 134 0.21 16.19 -2.59
CA THR A 134 0.25 14.92 -3.32
C THR A 134 0.46 13.75 -2.35
N GLN A 135 1.27 13.94 -1.31
CA GLN A 135 1.40 12.96 -0.20
C GLN A 135 0.04 12.69 0.47
N ALA A 136 -0.72 13.76 0.76
CA ALA A 136 -2.03 13.66 1.38
C ALA A 136 -3.02 12.79 0.59
N ALA A 137 -2.94 12.80 -0.76
CA ALA A 137 -3.82 11.99 -1.60
C ALA A 137 -3.61 10.48 -1.40
N LEU A 138 -2.36 10.03 -1.23
CA LEU A 138 -2.06 8.64 -0.89
C LEU A 138 -2.48 8.31 0.55
N LEU A 139 -2.20 9.20 1.50
CA LEU A 139 -2.53 8.99 2.91
C LEU A 139 -4.04 8.97 3.18
N GLU A 140 -4.81 9.77 2.45
CA GLU A 140 -6.27 9.72 2.48
C GLU A 140 -6.78 8.37 1.96
N ALA A 141 -6.23 7.89 0.83
CA ALA A 141 -6.57 6.58 0.29
C ALA A 141 -6.24 5.43 1.27
N MET A 142 -5.11 5.52 1.99
CA MET A 142 -4.75 4.59 3.08
C MET A 142 -5.77 4.60 4.21
N GLN A 143 -6.14 5.79 4.69
CA GLN A 143 -7.02 5.93 5.85
C GLN A 143 -8.47 5.55 5.53
N GLU A 144 -8.99 6.03 4.41
CA GLU A 144 -10.40 5.91 4.03
C GLU A 144 -10.68 4.61 3.26
N ARG A 145 -9.64 3.94 2.73
CA ARG A 145 -9.76 2.76 1.86
C ARG A 145 -10.66 2.98 0.64
N GLN A 146 -10.73 4.23 0.19
CA GLN A 146 -11.49 4.66 -0.98
C GLN A 146 -10.85 5.92 -1.57
N VAL A 147 -11.22 6.24 -2.80
CA VAL A 147 -10.91 7.51 -3.45
C VAL A 147 -12.22 8.20 -3.82
N THR A 148 -12.33 9.49 -3.59
CA THR A 148 -13.46 10.29 -4.09
C THR A 148 -13.04 11.08 -5.32
N ALA A 149 -13.73 10.89 -6.44
CA ALA A 149 -13.52 11.62 -7.68
C ALA A 149 -14.88 11.99 -8.29
N GLY A 150 -15.05 13.23 -8.77
CA GLY A 150 -16.32 13.67 -9.36
C GLY A 150 -17.53 13.62 -8.42
N GLY A 151 -17.30 13.69 -7.10
CA GLY A 151 -18.35 13.48 -6.10
C GLY A 151 -18.79 12.01 -5.93
N THR A 152 -18.17 11.07 -6.63
CA THR A 152 -18.40 9.63 -6.52
C THR A 152 -17.30 8.96 -5.70
N ARG A 153 -17.70 8.05 -4.81
CA ARG A 153 -16.77 7.23 -4.02
C ARG A 153 -16.41 5.96 -4.77
N HIS A 154 -15.12 5.69 -4.88
CA HIS A 154 -14.55 4.50 -5.52
C HIS A 154 -13.79 3.69 -4.46
N PRO A 155 -14.30 2.52 -4.01
CA PRO A 155 -13.61 1.72 -3.01
C PRO A 155 -12.31 1.11 -3.55
N LEU A 156 -11.33 0.95 -2.67
CA LEU A 156 -10.12 0.18 -2.91
C LEU A 156 -10.38 -1.29 -2.59
N GLU A 157 -9.85 -2.19 -3.41
CA GLU A 157 -10.07 -3.63 -3.27
C GLU A 157 -9.25 -4.18 -2.08
N PRO A 158 -9.88 -4.88 -1.12
CA PRO A 158 -9.14 -5.49 -0.01
C PRO A 158 -8.40 -6.77 -0.46
N PRO A 159 -7.23 -7.07 0.12
CA PRO A 159 -6.46 -6.22 1.01
C PRO A 159 -5.88 -5.01 0.25
N PHE A 160 -5.76 -3.87 0.93
CA PHE A 160 -5.09 -2.68 0.44
C PHE A 160 -3.88 -2.38 1.32
N PHE A 161 -2.69 -2.58 0.78
CA PHE A 161 -1.41 -2.44 1.47
C PHE A 161 -0.52 -1.44 0.75
N VAL A 162 0.17 -0.59 1.52
CA VAL A 162 1.06 0.43 1.00
C VAL A 162 2.40 0.26 1.68
N LEU A 163 3.44 0.14 0.86
CA LEU A 163 4.83 0.25 1.28
C LEU A 163 5.38 1.58 0.78
N ALA A 164 5.55 2.54 1.68
CA ALA A 164 6.19 3.81 1.34
C ALA A 164 7.71 3.71 1.55
N THR A 165 8.49 4.40 0.73
CA THR A 165 9.93 4.58 0.95
C THR A 165 10.24 6.06 1.06
N GLN A 166 11.24 6.39 1.86
CA GLN A 166 11.78 7.73 1.95
C GLN A 166 13.30 7.66 2.00
N ASN A 167 13.95 8.57 1.28
CA ASN A 167 15.39 8.71 1.27
C ASN A 167 15.78 9.81 2.27
N PRO A 168 16.41 9.47 3.42
CA PRO A 168 16.73 10.44 4.46
C PRO A 168 17.94 11.32 4.12
N ILE A 169 18.72 10.96 3.10
CA ILE A 169 19.98 11.64 2.76
C ILE A 169 19.75 12.84 1.82
N GLU A 170 18.65 12.82 1.07
CA GLU A 170 18.37 13.81 0.02
C GLU A 170 17.77 15.09 0.62
N GLN A 171 18.57 16.16 0.66
CA GLN A 171 18.22 17.43 1.33
C GLN A 171 17.62 18.48 0.37
N GLU A 172 17.79 18.33 -0.95
CA GLU A 172 17.25 19.26 -1.92
C GLU A 172 15.92 18.74 -2.51
N GLY A 173 14.91 19.60 -2.52
CA GLY A 173 13.62 19.27 -3.14
C GLY A 173 12.81 18.19 -2.42
N THR A 174 13.08 17.95 -1.13
CA THR A 174 12.33 17.00 -0.31
C THR A 174 11.39 17.69 0.69
N TYR A 175 10.28 17.02 0.95
CA TYR A 175 9.19 17.40 1.83
C TYR A 175 8.99 16.24 2.83
N PRO A 176 9.60 16.29 4.02
CA PRO A 176 9.50 15.21 4.98
C PRO A 176 8.04 15.06 5.45
N LEU A 177 7.63 13.81 5.67
CA LEU A 177 6.34 13.51 6.30
C LEU A 177 6.36 14.01 7.75
N PRO A 178 5.42 14.87 8.17
CA PRO A 178 5.25 15.21 9.57
C PRO A 178 5.03 13.96 10.43
N GLU A 179 5.42 13.99 11.70
CA GLU A 179 5.27 12.85 12.63
C GLU A 179 3.83 12.30 12.65
N ALA A 180 2.83 13.18 12.73
CA ALA A 180 1.43 12.81 12.67
C ALA A 180 0.99 12.09 11.37
N GLN A 181 1.75 12.22 10.28
CA GLN A 181 1.55 11.46 9.05
C GLN A 181 2.30 10.14 9.06
N GLN A 182 3.48 10.08 9.68
CA GLN A 182 4.23 8.84 9.88
C GLN A 182 3.47 7.86 10.79
N ASP A 183 2.71 8.34 11.76
CA ASP A 183 1.86 7.51 12.65
C ASP A 183 0.79 6.69 11.92
N ARG A 184 0.50 7.01 10.64
CA ARG A 184 -0.41 6.20 9.80
C ARG A 184 0.24 4.91 9.30
N PHE A 185 1.54 4.75 9.48
CA PHE A 185 2.28 3.53 9.15
C PHE A 185 2.47 2.70 10.41
N MET A 186 2.10 1.43 10.34
CA MET A 186 2.19 0.48 11.45
C MET A 186 3.65 0.15 11.79
N PHE A 187 4.50 0.01 10.76
CA PHE A 187 5.93 -0.18 10.95
C PHE A 187 6.73 0.88 10.22
N LYS A 188 7.75 1.34 10.92
CA LYS A 188 8.90 2.04 10.36
C LYS A 188 10.06 1.04 10.34
N VAL A 189 10.48 0.70 9.12
CA VAL A 189 11.45 -0.37 8.84
C VAL A 189 12.78 0.22 8.37
#